data_AF-A0AAW8KMR8-F1
#
_entry.id   AF-A0AAW8KMR8-F1
#
_cell.length_a   1.000
_cell.length_b   1.000
_cell.length_c   1.000
_cell.angle_alpha   90.00
_cell.angle_beta   90.00
_cell.angle_gamma   90.00
#
_symmetry.space_group_name_H-M   'P 1'
#
loop_
_entity.id
_entity.type
_entity.pdbx_description
1 polymer ?
#
loop_
_entity_poly.entity_id
_entity_poly.type
_entity_poly.pdbx_seq_one_letter_code
_entity_poly.pdbx_strand_id
1 'polypeptide(L)' 'NTLEKVRALNPFSQEAVIKLGAIYETTTRWDKALALYDEAIELQPDFALAYKARGGVKHHLKDDVGAAADLKRMLE' A
#
# COMPACT_ATOMS: atom_id res chain seq x y z
N ASN A 1 19.42 2.81 -4.94
CA ASN A 1 18.11 3.48 -5.17
C ASN A 1 17.51 3.86 -3.80
N THR A 2 16.83 4.99 -3.59
CA THR A 2 16.36 5.44 -2.24
C THR A 2 15.52 4.37 -1.52
N LEU A 3 14.83 3.52 -2.31
CA LEU A 3 14.04 2.37 -1.85
C LEU A 3 14.87 1.30 -1.12
N GLU A 4 16.08 0.99 -1.59
CA GLU A 4 16.98 0.02 -0.93
C GLU A 4 17.57 0.57 0.37
N LYS A 5 17.79 1.90 0.43
CA LYS A 5 18.27 2.57 1.64
C LYS A 5 17.22 2.61 2.75
N VAL A 6 15.93 2.68 2.41
CA VAL A 6 14.83 2.62 3.38
C VAL A 6 14.69 1.21 3.97
N ARG A 7 14.85 0.15 3.15
CA ARG A 7 14.88 -1.25 3.63
C ARG A 7 16.06 -1.55 4.57
N ALA A 8 17.17 -0.81 4.47
CA ALA A 8 18.37 -1.06 5.25
C ALA A 8 18.35 -0.47 6.69
N LEU A 9 17.46 0.49 7.00
CA LEU A 9 17.49 1.23 8.26
C LEU A 9 16.50 0.76 9.33
N ASN A 10 15.46 -0.01 8.96
CA ASN A 10 14.68 -0.87 9.86
C ASN A 10 13.71 -1.69 8.98
N PRO A 11 14.06 -2.93 8.57
CA PRO A 11 13.41 -3.61 7.44
C PRO A 11 11.97 -4.12 7.68
N PHE A 12 11.35 -3.90 8.84
CA PHE A 12 10.23 -4.73 9.30
C PHE A 12 9.04 -4.00 9.93
N SER A 13 8.82 -2.72 9.63
CA SER A 13 7.52 -2.13 9.98
C SER A 13 6.69 -1.96 8.72
N GLN A 14 5.60 -2.73 8.63
CA GLN A 14 4.57 -2.58 7.62
C GLN A 14 4.07 -1.12 7.60
N GLU A 15 4.10 -0.45 8.74
CA GLU A 15 3.85 0.99 8.86
C GLU A 15 4.82 1.87 8.04
N ALA A 16 6.09 1.52 7.95
CA ALA A 16 7.07 2.23 7.12
C ALA A 16 6.79 2.02 5.63
N VAL A 17 6.40 0.81 5.22
CA VAL A 17 5.97 0.50 3.85
C VAL A 17 4.72 1.31 3.49
N ILE A 18 3.75 1.40 4.41
CA ILE A 18 2.56 2.25 4.24
C ILE A 18 2.93 3.72 4.08
N LYS A 19 3.80 4.25 4.95
CA LYS A 19 4.25 5.65 4.87
C LYS A 19 4.94 5.94 3.54
N LEU A 20 5.74 5.01 3.04
CA LEU A 20 6.38 5.16 1.73
C LEU A 20 5.37 5.07 0.58
N GLY A 21 4.40 4.17 0.66
CA GLY A 21 3.28 4.09 -0.29
C GLY A 21 2.53 5.42 -0.37
N ALA A 22 2.19 6.02 0.77
CA ALA A 22 1.53 7.32 0.85
C ALA A 22 2.38 8.46 0.24
N ILE A 23 3.70 8.42 0.40
CA ILE A 23 4.61 9.36 -0.28
C ILE A 23 4.53 9.18 -1.81
N TYR A 24 4.42 7.94 -2.30
CA TYR A 24 4.22 7.71 -3.73
C TYR A 24 2.83 8.13 -4.23
N GLU A 25 1.78 7.97 -3.44
CA GLU A 25 0.45 8.50 -3.75
C GLU A 25 0.47 10.03 -3.91
N THR A 26 1.03 10.74 -2.92
CA THR A 26 1.13 12.22 -2.97
C THR A 26 1.98 12.73 -4.12
N THR A 27 2.87 11.89 -4.66
CA THR A 27 3.67 12.19 -5.85
C THR A 27 3.12 11.55 -7.13
N THR A 28 1.86 11.09 -7.10
CA THR A 28 1.09 10.47 -8.19
C THR A 28 1.77 9.27 -8.86
N ARG A 29 2.69 8.61 -8.16
CA ARG A 29 3.36 7.37 -8.59
C ARG A 29 2.55 6.15 -8.13
N TRP A 30 1.36 6.00 -8.72
CA TRP A 30 0.37 5.01 -8.31
C TRP A 30 0.89 3.57 -8.42
N ASP A 31 1.66 3.26 -9.47
CA ASP A 31 2.31 1.97 -9.68
C ASP A 31 3.20 1.56 -8.49
N LYS A 32 3.99 2.51 -7.99
CA LYS A 32 4.88 2.28 -6.85
C LYS A 32 4.13 2.17 -5.53
N ALA A 33 3.08 2.97 -5.36
CA ALA A 33 2.22 2.89 -4.17
C ALA A 33 1.54 1.51 -4.10
N LEU A 34 0.94 1.05 -5.20
CA LEU A 34 0.30 -0.27 -5.29
C LEU A 34 1.27 -1.39 -4.95
N ALA A 35 2.47 -1.40 -5.55
CA ALA A 35 3.48 -2.43 -5.29
C ALA A 35 3.88 -2.53 -3.81
N LEU A 36 3.99 -1.39 -3.12
CA LEU A 36 4.30 -1.38 -1.68
C LEU A 36 3.14 -1.91 -0.83
N TYR A 37 1.91 -1.60 -1.20
CA TYR A 37 0.75 -2.14 -0.48
C TYR A 37 0.56 -3.63 -0.74
N ASP A 38 0.87 -4.09 -1.94
CA ASP A 38 0.91 -5.52 -2.27
C ASP A 38 1.96 -6.23 -1.40
N GLU A 39 3.18 -5.69 -1.29
CA GLU A 39 4.22 -6.23 -0.39
C GLU A 39 3.74 -6.24 1.08
N ALA A 40 3.08 -5.17 1.55
CA ALA A 40 2.55 -5.11 2.91
C ALA A 40 1.49 -6.18 3.18
N ILE A 41 0.64 -6.48 2.19
CA ILE A 41 -0.41 -7.52 2.26
C ILE A 41 0.19 -8.92 2.17
N GLU A 42 1.21 -9.14 1.33
CA GLU A 42 1.91 -10.43 1.26
C GLU A 42 2.60 -10.77 2.59
N LEU A 43 3.17 -9.77 3.25
CA LEU A 43 3.82 -9.93 4.55
C LEU A 43 2.81 -10.09 5.69
N GLN A 44 1.69 -9.36 5.64
CA GLN A 44 0.64 -9.41 6.64
C GLN A 44 -0.75 -9.39 5.98
N PRO A 45 -1.32 -10.58 5.69
CA PRO A 45 -2.58 -10.69 4.96
C PRO A 45 -3.81 -10.11 5.69
N ASP A 46 -3.72 -9.88 7.00
CA ASP A 46 -4.75 -9.25 7.84
C ASP A 46 -4.49 -7.76 8.10
N PHE A 47 -3.54 -7.14 7.39
CA PHE A 47 -3.18 -5.75 7.64
C PHE A 47 -4.19 -4.78 7.00
N ALA A 48 -5.27 -4.50 7.74
CA ALA A 48 -6.38 -3.65 7.29
C ALA A 48 -5.92 -2.30 6.70
N LEU A 49 -4.87 -1.68 7.24
CA LEU A 49 -4.37 -0.39 6.74
C LEU A 49 -3.82 -0.48 5.31
N ALA A 50 -3.19 -1.61 4.94
CA ALA A 50 -2.68 -1.82 3.57
C ALA A 50 -3.82 -1.96 2.56
N TYR A 51 -4.87 -2.70 2.91
CA TYR A 51 -6.06 -2.79 2.06
C TYR A 51 -6.76 -1.43 1.92
N LYS A 52 -6.90 -0.68 3.01
CA LYS A 52 -7.46 0.68 2.95
C LYS A 52 -6.68 1.58 1.99
N ALA A 53 -5.36 1.58 2.11
CA ALA A 53 -4.49 2.42 1.29
C ALA A 53 -4.53 2.00 -0.19
N ARG A 54 -4.39 0.70 -0.47
CA ARG A 54 -4.51 0.15 -1.83
C ARG A 54 -5.87 0.43 -2.47
N GLY A 55 -6.95 0.30 -1.69
CA GLY A 55 -8.30 0.62 -2.14
C GLY A 55 -8.47 2.09 -2.51
N GLY A 56 -7.87 3.01 -1.75
CA GLY A 56 -7.85 4.44 -2.09
C GLY A 56 -7.16 4.72 -3.42
N VAL A 57 -6.01 4.10 -3.67
CA VAL A 57 -5.29 4.23 -4.95
C VAL A 57 -6.09 3.66 -6.12
N LYS A 58 -6.68 2.47 -5.96
CA LYS A 58 -7.53 1.85 -6.99
C LYS A 58 -8.72 2.73 -7.34
N HIS A 59 -9.37 3.34 -6.36
CA HIS A 59 -10.45 4.29 -6.59
C HIS A 59 -9.99 5.51 -7.40
N HIS A 60 -8.83 6.09 -7.07
CA HIS A 60 -8.24 7.18 -7.87
C HIS A 60 -7.94 6.77 -9.32
N LEU A 61 -7.60 5.50 -9.55
CA LEU A 61 -7.40 4.92 -10.87
C LEU A 61 -8.70 4.47 -11.56
N LYS A 62 -9.86 4.73 -10.96
CA LYS A 62 -11.20 4.30 -11.43
C LYS A 62 -11.40 2.78 -11.45
N ASP A 63 -10.60 2.03 -10.70
CA ASP A 63 -10.84 0.62 -10.38
C ASP A 63 -11.72 0.53 -9.12
N ASP A 64 -12.98 0.93 -9.27
CA ASP A 64 -13.95 0.94 -8.16
C ASP A 64 -14.27 -0.48 -7.67
N VAL A 65 -14.18 -1.48 -8.56
CA VAL A 65 -14.39 -2.89 -8.22
C VAL A 65 -13.26 -3.39 -7.32
N GLY A 66 -12.02 -3.15 -7.69
CA GLY A 66 -10.86 -3.51 -6.88
C GLY A 66 -10.79 -2.72 -5.57
N ALA A 67 -11.20 -1.45 -5.58
CA ALA A 67 -11.29 -0.64 -4.37
C ALA A 67 -12.32 -1.20 -3.38
N ALA A 68 -13.53 -1.55 -3.85
CA ALA A 68 -14.57 -2.15 -3.02
C ALA A 68 -14.14 -3.50 -2.44
N ALA A 69 -13.43 -4.32 -3.23
CA ALA A 69 -12.88 -5.58 -2.75
C ALA A 69 -11.86 -5.38 -1.61
N ASP A 70 -10.98 -4.40 -1.74
CA ASP A 70 -10.00 -4.08 -0.69
C ASP A 70 -10.67 -3.51 0.57
N LEU A 71 -11.66 -2.63 0.43
CA LEU A 71 -12.42 -2.11 1.58
C LEU A 71 -13.19 -3.21 2.31
N LYS A 72 -13.65 -4.24 1.59
CA LYS A 72 -14.25 -5.42 2.22
C LYS A 72 -13.21 -6.19 3.02
N ARG A 73 -12.03 -6.45 2.45
CA ARG A 73 -10.92 -7.13 3.15
C ARG A 73 -10.41 -6.36 4.38
N MET A 74 -10.48 -5.03 4.35
CA MET A 74 -10.14 -4.19 5.51
C MET A 74 -11.05 -4.43 6.73
N LEU A 75 -12.29 -4.86 6.52
CA LEU A 75 -13.32 -5.04 7.56
C LEU A 75 -13.48 -6.50 8.01
N GLU A 76 -12.89 -7.45 7.28
CA GLU A 76 -12.85 -8.88 7.62
C GLU A 76 -11.74 -9.16 8.65
#